data_AF-A0A8S0YWM3-F1
#
_entry.id   AF-A0A8S0YWM3-F1
#
_cell.length_a   1.000
_cell.length_b   1.000
_cell.length_c   1.000
_cell.angle_alpha   90.00
_cell.angle_beta   90.00
_cell.angle_gamma   90.00
#
_symmetry.space_group_name_H-M   'P 1'
#
loop_
_entity.id
_entity.type
_entity.pdbx_description
1 polymer ?
#
loop_
_entity_poly.entity_id
_entity_poly.type
_entity_poly.pdbx_seq_one_letter_code
_entity_poly.pdbx_strand_id
1 'polypeptide(L)'
;MSGAGVASRSAEQIPLATDLPVRLYMRALRQYQKLLNLRRLPSKDKVAVPTKDEDRWRNKEEGALFKRWRRTAPSAEAPKSTPAPATPTSQPSELLKFLAINALELSAPASDALLKSRSSEWFQLAGHPGSLAPAGPGTVWKRRAAGDHPAHNPERDAYEALAACPHMRSAIPRYYRELEYGGERFIELQDLLHGFRDPHVMDVKMGTRTFLEDEVSNARDRPDLYEKMVRLDPKAPTDSEHAARAVTKLRYMQFREQQSASAEQGFRIEAVKLPGQPPLTDLQKVREPHQIASTVARFLGNNEGARRAILARLREIRDLFERSDFFKTHEIVGSSIFIIYDDERVGAWLIDFAKTRNVPDGLRVDHRAKWEQGNHEEGFLYGLDRLIQTIENVKPLTQSHEAPAEPDVSR
;
A
#
# COMPACT_ATOMS: atom_id res chain seq x y z
N MET A 1 -42.37 -34.57 72.52
CA MET A 1 -42.42 -33.21 73.11
C MET A 1 -41.16 -32.47 72.72
N SER A 2 -41.28 -31.14 72.55
CA SER A 2 -40.34 -30.15 71.97
C SER A 2 -40.04 -30.35 70.47
N GLY A 3 -40.20 -29.37 69.56
CA GLY A 3 -40.40 -27.92 69.70
C GLY A 3 -39.17 -27.19 69.14
N ALA A 4 -39.29 -26.63 67.94
CA ALA A 4 -38.58 -25.42 67.50
C ALA A 4 -39.01 -25.07 66.07
N GLY A 5 -39.75 -23.97 65.92
CA GLY A 5 -39.96 -23.32 64.64
C GLY A 5 -38.76 -22.45 64.26
N VAL A 6 -38.55 -22.27 62.96
CA VAL A 6 -37.79 -21.14 62.42
C VAL A 6 -38.54 -20.61 61.20
N ALA A 7 -38.95 -19.35 61.31
CA ALA A 7 -39.63 -18.58 60.28
C ALA A 7 -38.70 -18.39 59.06
N SER A 8 -39.22 -18.68 57.87
CA SER A 8 -38.58 -18.37 56.60
C SER A 8 -38.58 -16.86 56.37
N ARG A 9 -37.39 -16.27 56.25
CA ARG A 9 -37.21 -14.88 55.86
C ARG A 9 -37.63 -14.69 54.40
N SER A 10 -38.47 -13.70 54.18
CA SER A 10 -38.87 -13.14 52.90
C SER A 10 -37.68 -12.91 51.97
N ALA A 11 -37.69 -13.58 50.82
CA ALA A 11 -36.80 -13.30 49.70
C ALA A 11 -37.36 -12.10 48.91
N GLU A 12 -36.61 -11.01 48.86
CA GLU A 12 -36.83 -9.93 47.89
C GLU A 12 -36.70 -10.51 46.47
N GLN A 13 -37.72 -10.32 45.64
CA GLN A 13 -37.67 -10.61 44.22
C GLN A 13 -36.83 -9.54 43.52
N ILE A 14 -35.62 -9.90 43.08
CA ILE A 14 -34.86 -9.13 42.11
C ILE A 14 -35.49 -9.37 40.71
N PRO A 15 -35.91 -8.34 39.95
CA PRO A 15 -36.48 -8.55 38.63
C PRO A 15 -35.41 -9.05 37.65
N LEU A 16 -35.69 -10.16 36.97
CA LEU A 16 -34.83 -10.71 35.91
C LEU A 16 -34.69 -9.69 34.76
N ALA A 17 -33.45 -9.35 34.41
CA ALA A 17 -33.09 -8.45 33.32
C ALA A 17 -33.33 -9.06 31.91
N THR A 18 -34.58 -9.37 31.58
CA THR A 18 -34.99 -9.86 30.25
C THR A 18 -35.44 -8.75 29.30
N ASP A 19 -35.47 -7.50 29.77
CA ASP A 19 -36.13 -6.39 29.06
C ASP A 19 -35.16 -5.48 28.26
N LEU A 20 -33.84 -5.70 28.38
CA LEU A 20 -32.83 -4.89 27.71
C LEU A 20 -32.73 -5.14 26.18
N PRO A 21 -32.80 -6.40 25.69
CA PRO A 21 -32.74 -6.67 24.25
C PRO A 21 -33.97 -6.13 23.50
N VAL A 22 -35.16 -6.24 24.11
CA VAL A 22 -36.42 -5.77 23.53
C VAL A 22 -36.45 -4.24 23.44
N ARG A 23 -35.97 -3.54 24.46
CA ARG A 23 -35.89 -2.06 24.44
C ARG A 23 -34.90 -1.54 23.40
N LEU A 24 -33.76 -2.22 23.20
CA LEU A 24 -32.79 -1.89 22.14
C LEU A 24 -33.39 -2.13 20.75
N TYR A 25 -34.07 -3.27 20.55
CA TYR A 25 -34.75 -3.60 19.30
C TYR A 25 -35.86 -2.58 18.96
N MET A 26 -36.70 -2.22 19.94
CA MET A 26 -37.76 -1.22 19.75
C MET A 26 -37.23 0.21 19.55
N ARG A 27 -36.00 0.51 20.02
CA ARG A 27 -35.33 1.80 19.74
C ARG A 27 -34.78 1.83 18.31
N ALA A 28 -34.15 0.73 17.87
CA ALA A 28 -33.65 0.59 16.50
C ALA A 28 -34.80 0.65 15.46
N LEU A 29 -35.91 -0.02 15.73
CA LEU A 29 -37.08 -0.03 14.84
C LEU A 29 -37.69 1.38 14.67
N ARG A 30 -37.77 2.15 15.77
CA ARG A 30 -38.25 3.55 15.73
C ARG A 30 -37.31 4.46 14.95
N GLN A 31 -35.99 4.26 15.06
CA GLN A 31 -35.02 5.03 14.28
C GLN A 31 -35.08 4.68 12.79
N TYR A 32 -35.27 3.40 12.45
CA TYR A 32 -35.43 2.93 11.08
C TYR A 32 -36.70 3.49 10.41
N GLN A 33 -37.83 3.50 11.13
CA GLN A 33 -39.08 4.11 10.63
C GLN A 33 -38.94 5.63 10.44
N LYS A 34 -38.16 6.32 11.28
CA LYS A 34 -37.88 7.75 11.14
C LYS A 34 -37.06 8.07 9.88
N LEU A 35 -36.11 7.19 9.52
CA LEU A 35 -35.32 7.29 8.29
C LEU A 35 -36.16 7.02 7.03
N LEU A 36 -37.12 6.09 7.10
CA LEU A 36 -38.04 5.82 5.99
C LEU A 36 -39.00 7.00 5.73
N ASN A 37 -39.45 7.69 6.78
CA ASN A 37 -40.29 8.88 6.66
C ASN A 37 -39.52 10.10 6.13
N LEU A 38 -38.21 10.23 6.44
CA LEU A 38 -37.34 11.28 5.88
C LEU A 38 -37.06 11.09 4.38
N ARG A 39 -37.24 9.87 3.85
CA ARG A 39 -37.03 9.56 2.43
C ARG A 39 -38.26 9.81 1.55
N ARG A 40 -39.40 10.23 2.13
CA ARG A 40 -40.63 10.59 1.42
C ARG A 40 -40.93 12.09 1.54
N LEU A 41 -40.18 12.92 0.82
CA LEU A 41 -40.61 14.28 0.47
C LEU A 41 -40.40 14.50 -1.04
N PRO A 42 -41.38 15.06 -1.79
CA PRO A 42 -41.34 15.08 -3.25
C PRO A 42 -40.56 16.26 -3.82
N SER A 43 -39.91 15.99 -4.95
CA SER A 43 -39.25 16.92 -5.85
C SER A 43 -40.19 18.01 -6.39
N LYS A 44 -39.70 19.26 -6.50
CA LYS A 44 -40.25 20.27 -7.43
C LYS A 44 -39.13 21.15 -8.02
N ASP A 45 -39.26 21.34 -9.33
CA ASP A 45 -38.35 21.97 -10.29
C ASP A 45 -38.04 23.45 -10.04
N LYS A 46 -36.90 23.92 -10.61
CA LYS A 46 -36.90 25.03 -11.58
C LYS A 46 -35.55 25.20 -12.32
N VAL A 47 -35.70 25.45 -13.62
CA VAL A 47 -34.70 25.70 -14.67
C VAL A 47 -34.08 27.10 -14.55
N ALA A 48 -32.77 27.24 -14.83
CA ALA A 48 -32.15 28.48 -15.30
C ALA A 48 -30.88 28.21 -16.15
N VAL A 49 -30.75 28.96 -17.24
CA VAL A 49 -29.72 28.95 -18.31
C VAL A 49 -28.48 29.76 -17.88
N PRO A 50 -27.25 29.49 -18.38
CA PRO A 50 -26.02 29.93 -17.72
C PRO A 50 -25.59 31.35 -18.14
N THR A 51 -25.07 32.13 -17.19
CA THR A 51 -24.43 33.44 -17.44
C THR A 51 -23.00 33.49 -16.91
N LYS A 52 -22.13 34.01 -17.79
CA LYS A 52 -20.69 34.34 -17.81
C LYS A 52 -19.95 34.90 -16.56
N ASP A 53 -20.34 34.59 -15.32
CA ASP A 53 -19.66 35.11 -14.11
C ASP A 53 -18.92 34.07 -13.25
N GLU A 54 -18.79 32.83 -13.73
CA GLU A 54 -18.11 31.74 -12.98
C GLU A 54 -16.57 31.77 -13.01
N ASP A 55 -15.94 32.57 -13.87
CA ASP A 55 -14.46 32.58 -14.01
C ASP A 55 -13.73 33.52 -13.03
N ARG A 56 -14.45 34.24 -12.15
CA ARG A 56 -13.82 35.24 -11.26
C ARG A 56 -13.72 34.83 -9.78
N TRP A 57 -14.39 33.75 -9.36
CA TRP A 57 -14.42 33.30 -7.96
C TRP A 57 -13.62 32.02 -7.69
N ARG A 58 -12.88 31.51 -8.68
CA ARG A 58 -12.12 30.25 -8.55
C ARG A 58 -10.71 30.36 -7.92
N ASN A 59 -10.25 31.56 -7.58
CA ASN A 59 -8.83 31.79 -7.24
C ASN A 59 -8.57 32.41 -5.85
N LYS A 60 -9.58 32.52 -4.97
CA LYS A 60 -9.40 33.24 -3.68
C LYS A 60 -9.70 32.44 -2.41
N GLU A 61 -10.34 31.27 -2.49
CA GLU A 61 -10.67 30.47 -1.30
C GLU A 61 -9.72 29.29 -1.03
N GLU A 62 -8.96 28.80 -2.01
CA GLU A 62 -7.96 27.73 -1.81
C GLU A 62 -6.82 28.14 -0.86
N GLY A 63 -6.52 29.45 -0.76
CA GLY A 63 -5.43 29.98 0.07
C GLY A 63 -5.85 30.49 1.46
N ALA A 64 -7.15 30.62 1.75
CA ALA A 64 -7.64 31.26 2.97
C ALA A 64 -7.92 30.26 4.12
N LEU A 65 -8.23 29.00 3.80
CA LEU A 65 -8.49 27.96 4.81
C LEU A 65 -7.21 27.49 5.52
N PHE A 66 -6.05 27.58 4.88
CA PHE A 66 -4.76 27.12 5.43
C PHE A 66 -4.00 28.15 6.28
N LYS A 67 -4.40 29.43 6.32
CA LYS A 67 -3.72 30.47 7.14
C LYS A 67 -4.30 30.65 8.55
N ARG A 68 -5.45 30.04 8.85
CA ARG A 68 -6.10 30.14 10.17
C ARG A 68 -5.67 29.07 11.18
N TRP A 69 -4.85 28.10 10.77
CA TRP A 69 -4.43 26.97 11.60
C TRP A 69 -3.03 27.11 12.25
N ARG A 70 -2.34 28.25 12.06
CA ARG A 70 -0.94 28.45 12.55
C ARG A 70 -0.78 29.33 13.80
N ARG A 71 -1.83 29.60 14.58
CA ARG A 71 -1.67 30.33 15.85
C ARG A 71 -2.51 29.70 16.95
N THR A 72 -1.88 28.79 17.70
CA THR A 72 -2.02 28.68 19.17
C THR A 72 -1.12 27.56 19.68
N ALA A 73 0.04 27.92 20.24
CA ALA A 73 0.70 27.16 21.30
C ALA A 73 1.39 28.19 22.22
N PRO A 74 1.13 28.20 23.54
CA PRO A 74 1.84 29.08 24.45
C PRO A 74 3.21 28.48 24.83
N SER A 75 4.16 29.39 25.09
CA SER A 75 5.52 29.13 25.56
C SER A 75 5.53 28.57 26.98
N ALA A 76 6.40 27.59 27.27
CA ALA A 76 6.77 27.21 28.62
C ALA A 76 8.28 26.90 28.72
N GLU A 77 8.93 27.62 29.63
CA GLU A 77 10.36 27.59 29.95
C GLU A 77 10.80 26.29 30.67
N ALA A 78 12.09 25.98 30.56
CA ALA A 78 12.76 24.87 31.21
C ALA A 78 13.29 25.22 32.62
N PRO A 79 13.50 24.20 33.49
CA PRO A 79 14.63 24.26 34.42
C PRO A 79 15.48 22.97 34.50
N LYS A 80 16.58 23.09 35.26
CA LYS A 80 17.91 22.45 35.20
C LYS A 80 18.10 21.09 35.94
N SER A 81 19.26 20.47 35.68
CA SER A 81 19.91 19.22 36.18
C SER A 81 19.92 18.99 37.72
N THR A 82 19.98 17.78 38.33
CA THR A 82 21.03 16.70 38.35
C THR A 82 20.56 15.53 39.32
N PRO A 83 21.34 14.46 39.65
CA PRO A 83 21.45 13.10 39.07
C PRO A 83 20.73 11.92 39.82
N ALA A 84 20.80 10.72 39.20
CA ALA A 84 20.30 9.34 39.50
C ALA A 84 20.47 8.79 40.96
N PRO A 85 19.80 7.68 41.43
CA PRO A 85 19.69 6.36 40.76
C PRO A 85 18.41 5.49 40.99
N ALA A 86 18.41 4.30 40.36
CA ALA A 86 17.62 3.08 40.56
C ALA A 86 16.50 2.76 39.53
N THR A 87 16.71 1.66 38.79
CA THR A 87 15.70 0.83 38.10
C THR A 87 14.71 0.21 39.12
N PRO A 88 13.51 -0.29 38.74
CA PRO A 88 13.19 -0.89 37.44
C PRO A 88 11.77 -0.57 36.87
N THR A 89 11.50 -1.23 35.74
CA THR A 89 10.20 -1.56 35.12
C THR A 89 9.62 -0.63 34.05
N SER A 90 9.64 -1.18 32.82
CA SER A 90 8.67 -1.11 31.72
C SER A 90 7.75 0.12 31.65
N GLN A 91 7.80 0.83 30.50
CA GLN A 91 6.65 1.20 29.66
C GLN A 91 7.11 2.17 28.55
N PRO A 92 7.44 1.70 27.32
CA PRO A 92 7.59 2.58 26.16
C PRO A 92 6.28 2.72 25.36
N SER A 93 5.14 2.26 25.89
CA SER A 93 3.91 2.12 25.09
C SER A 93 3.06 3.40 24.96
N GLU A 94 3.27 4.42 25.81
CA GLU A 94 2.41 5.62 25.81
C GLU A 94 2.97 6.78 24.98
N LEU A 95 4.30 6.91 24.85
CA LEU A 95 4.94 7.96 24.04
C LEU A 95 4.76 7.74 22.53
N LEU A 96 4.73 6.48 22.09
CA LEU A 96 4.41 6.11 20.70
C LEU A 96 2.93 6.32 20.37
N LYS A 97 2.02 6.11 21.33
CA LYS A 97 0.60 6.46 21.18
C LYS A 97 0.39 7.97 21.04
N PHE A 98 1.16 8.79 21.76
CA PHE A 98 1.02 10.24 21.74
C PHE A 98 1.61 10.91 20.48
N LEU A 99 2.66 10.34 19.89
CA LEU A 99 3.23 10.80 18.62
C LEU A 99 2.38 10.35 17.41
N ALA A 100 1.73 9.19 17.49
CA ALA A 100 0.83 8.70 16.44
C ALA A 100 -0.49 9.50 16.34
N ILE A 101 -1.00 10.03 17.46
CA ILE A 101 -2.28 10.75 17.48
C ILE A 101 -2.16 12.19 16.95
N ASN A 102 -0.99 12.84 17.04
CA ASN A 102 -0.78 14.18 16.48
C ASN A 102 -0.39 14.16 14.98
N ALA A 103 0.00 13.02 14.43
CA ALA A 103 0.32 12.86 13.01
C ALA A 103 -0.89 12.42 12.15
N LEU A 104 -2.05 12.21 12.78
CA LEU A 104 -3.28 11.72 12.16
C LEU A 104 -4.43 12.71 12.38
N GLU A 105 -4.46 13.80 11.61
CA GLU A 105 -5.73 14.46 11.32
C GLU A 105 -6.54 13.55 10.38
N LEU A 106 -7.26 12.60 10.98
CA LEU A 106 -8.22 11.74 10.30
C LEU A 106 -9.45 12.57 9.88
N SER A 107 -9.74 12.62 8.58
CA SER A 107 -11.00 13.13 8.03
C SER A 107 -11.79 12.02 7.31
N ALA A 108 -11.95 10.87 7.96
CA ALA A 108 -13.00 9.89 7.63
C ALA A 108 -13.27 9.01 8.86
N PRO A 109 -14.53 8.73 9.24
CA PRO A 109 -14.84 8.15 10.53
C PRO A 109 -14.54 6.64 10.51
N ALA A 110 -13.44 6.25 11.17
CA ALA A 110 -13.40 4.93 11.77
C ALA A 110 -14.50 4.91 12.86
N SER A 111 -15.46 3.99 12.76
CA SER A 111 -16.43 3.80 13.84
C SER A 111 -15.67 3.43 15.12
N ASP A 112 -15.93 4.09 16.26
CA ASP A 112 -15.22 3.88 17.55
C ASP A 112 -15.12 2.43 18.02
N ALA A 113 -15.97 1.53 17.50
CA ALA A 113 -15.91 0.10 17.74
C ALA A 113 -14.73 -0.62 17.05
N LEU A 114 -14.16 -0.05 15.98
CA LEU A 114 -13.04 -0.62 15.21
C LEU A 114 -11.68 -0.41 15.90
N LEU A 115 -11.53 0.68 16.67
CA LEU A 115 -10.26 1.03 17.35
C LEU A 115 -9.92 0.08 18.52
N LYS A 116 -10.90 -0.61 19.09
CA LYS A 116 -10.69 -1.49 20.26
C LYS A 116 -10.22 -2.92 19.92
N SER A 117 -10.12 -3.29 18.63
CA SER A 117 -9.85 -4.69 18.23
C SER A 117 -8.52 -4.93 17.52
N ARG A 118 -7.69 -3.91 17.29
CA ARG A 118 -6.42 -4.07 16.55
C ARG A 118 -5.22 -4.03 17.50
N SER A 119 -4.74 -5.20 17.90
CA SER A 119 -3.35 -5.40 18.39
C SER A 119 -2.35 -5.56 17.23
N SER A 120 -2.82 -5.52 15.98
CA SER A 120 -1.97 -5.42 14.79
C SER A 120 -1.88 -3.94 14.40
N GLU A 121 -0.74 -3.31 14.69
CA GLU A 121 -0.44 -1.97 14.21
C GLU A 121 -0.63 -1.95 12.68
N TRP A 122 -1.58 -1.15 12.20
CA TRP A 122 -1.76 -0.92 10.78
C TRP A 122 -0.53 -0.18 10.23
N PHE A 123 0.10 -0.71 9.17
CA PHE A 123 1.24 -0.07 8.53
C PHE A 123 1.17 -0.19 7.00
N GLN A 124 1.66 0.84 6.32
CA GLN A 124 1.84 0.86 4.87
C GLN A 124 3.35 0.73 4.57
N LEU A 125 3.74 -0.25 3.75
CA LEU A 125 5.15 -0.53 3.44
C LEU A 125 5.74 0.37 2.36
N ALA A 126 4.96 0.61 1.31
CA ALA A 126 5.38 1.36 0.14
C ALA A 126 4.22 2.19 -0.43
N GLY A 127 4.56 3.10 -1.33
CA GLY A 127 3.61 4.03 -1.94
C GLY A 127 3.46 5.35 -1.18
N HIS A 128 2.64 6.25 -1.72
CA HIS A 128 2.47 7.59 -1.14
C HIS A 128 1.62 7.53 0.15
N PRO A 129 2.05 8.20 1.24
CA PRO A 129 1.26 8.29 2.47
C PRO A 129 -0.16 8.79 2.21
N GLY A 130 -1.14 8.18 2.88
CA GLY A 130 -2.56 8.54 2.74
C GLY A 130 -3.23 8.01 1.47
N SER A 131 -2.61 7.08 0.74
CA SER A 131 -3.25 6.38 -0.38
C SER A 131 -4.09 5.17 0.03
N LEU A 132 -3.86 4.62 1.23
CA LEU A 132 -4.60 3.49 1.79
C LEU A 132 -5.25 3.87 3.12
N ALA A 133 -6.50 3.46 3.30
CA ALA A 133 -7.25 3.62 4.54
C ALA A 133 -7.96 2.31 4.92
N PRO A 134 -8.01 1.93 6.20
CA PRO A 134 -8.86 0.82 6.64
C PRO A 134 -10.33 1.08 6.32
N ALA A 135 -11.02 0.09 5.76
CA ALA A 135 -12.42 0.22 5.33
C ALA A 135 -13.39 -0.54 6.25
N GLY A 136 -12.99 -1.74 6.66
CA GLY A 136 -13.77 -2.63 7.51
C GLY A 136 -12.95 -3.87 7.88
N PRO A 137 -13.55 -4.85 8.59
CA PRO A 137 -12.87 -6.09 8.92
C PRO A 137 -12.37 -6.81 7.66
N GLY A 138 -11.05 -6.90 7.52
CA GLY A 138 -10.40 -7.57 6.37
C GLY A 138 -10.46 -6.81 5.05
N THR A 139 -10.81 -5.52 5.05
CA THR A 139 -10.82 -4.68 3.82
C THR A 139 -10.12 -3.34 4.01
N VAL A 140 -9.57 -2.85 2.90
CA VAL A 140 -8.88 -1.55 2.79
C VAL A 140 -9.47 -0.76 1.61
N TRP A 141 -9.54 0.55 1.76
CA TRP A 141 -9.78 1.48 0.67
C TRP A 141 -8.45 1.95 0.11
N LYS A 142 -8.28 1.82 -1.20
CA LYS A 142 -7.19 2.43 -1.93
C LYS A 142 -7.72 3.61 -2.72
N ARG A 143 -7.15 4.79 -2.50
CA ARG A 143 -7.53 6.01 -3.20
C ARG A 143 -7.11 5.93 -4.66
N ARG A 144 -8.00 6.37 -5.57
CA ARG A 144 -7.66 6.53 -6.98
C ARG A 144 -6.60 7.61 -7.20
N ALA A 145 -5.75 7.47 -8.22
CA ALA A 145 -4.74 8.48 -8.50
C ALA A 145 -5.41 9.78 -8.98
N ALA A 146 -4.85 10.93 -8.56
CA ALA A 146 -5.32 12.23 -9.01
C ALA A 146 -5.06 12.40 -10.50
N GLY A 147 -6.07 12.85 -11.26
CA GLY A 147 -5.97 13.03 -12.71
C GLY A 147 -6.46 11.85 -13.55
N ASP A 148 -6.83 10.72 -12.92
CA ASP A 148 -7.48 9.64 -13.66
C ASP A 148 -8.84 10.08 -14.20
N HIS A 149 -9.15 9.69 -15.44
CA HIS A 149 -10.43 10.00 -16.04
C HIS A 149 -11.57 9.40 -15.20
N PRO A 150 -12.70 10.10 -14.97
CA PRO A 150 -13.78 9.58 -14.13
C PRO A 150 -14.29 8.20 -14.59
N ALA A 151 -14.32 7.95 -15.90
CA ALA A 151 -14.78 6.70 -16.49
C ALA A 151 -13.69 5.61 -16.65
N HIS A 152 -12.40 5.96 -16.63
CA HIS A 152 -11.31 5.02 -16.87
C HIS A 152 -10.27 5.16 -15.76
N ASN A 153 -10.16 4.12 -14.94
CA ASN A 153 -9.16 4.03 -13.88
C ASN A 153 -8.41 2.72 -14.08
N PRO A 154 -7.17 2.79 -14.57
CA PRO A 154 -6.43 1.60 -14.95
C PRO A 154 -6.31 0.56 -13.84
N GLU A 155 -6.14 1.00 -12.60
CA GLU A 155 -6.05 0.08 -11.47
C GLU A 155 -7.37 -0.65 -11.18
N ARG A 156 -8.48 0.09 -11.14
CA ARG A 156 -9.83 -0.46 -10.96
C ARG A 156 -10.18 -1.40 -12.12
N ASP A 157 -9.92 -0.98 -13.35
CA ASP A 157 -10.20 -1.75 -14.55
C ASP A 157 -9.40 -3.07 -14.56
N ALA A 158 -8.13 -3.03 -14.16
CA ALA A 158 -7.30 -4.23 -14.02
C ALA A 158 -7.84 -5.16 -12.92
N TYR A 159 -8.18 -4.64 -11.75
CA TYR A 159 -8.75 -5.44 -10.67
C TYR A 159 -10.10 -6.06 -11.06
N GLU A 160 -10.99 -5.32 -11.72
CA GLU A 160 -12.27 -5.83 -12.21
C GLU A 160 -12.07 -6.96 -13.23
N ALA A 161 -11.19 -6.76 -14.22
CA ALA A 161 -10.91 -7.76 -15.25
C ALA A 161 -10.27 -9.04 -14.67
N LEU A 162 -9.25 -8.88 -13.82
CA LEU A 162 -8.58 -10.01 -13.17
C LEU A 162 -9.49 -10.71 -12.17
N ALA A 163 -10.36 -9.98 -11.46
CA ALA A 163 -11.38 -10.55 -10.61
C ALA A 163 -12.49 -11.24 -11.41
N ALA A 164 -12.77 -10.85 -12.65
CA ALA A 164 -13.70 -11.59 -13.50
C ALA A 164 -13.11 -12.94 -13.94
N CYS A 165 -11.79 -13.01 -14.16
CA CYS A 165 -11.07 -14.21 -14.58
C CYS A 165 -10.96 -15.28 -13.47
N PRO A 166 -11.61 -16.47 -13.59
CA PRO A 166 -11.72 -17.44 -12.50
C PRO A 166 -10.39 -17.92 -11.92
N HIS A 167 -9.36 -18.07 -12.74
CA HIS A 167 -8.06 -18.57 -12.31
C HIS A 167 -7.15 -17.46 -11.76
N MET A 168 -7.36 -16.20 -12.12
CA MET A 168 -6.55 -15.07 -11.63
C MET A 168 -7.00 -14.54 -10.26
N ARG A 169 -8.26 -14.76 -9.87
CA ARG A 169 -8.83 -14.30 -8.59
C ARG A 169 -8.01 -14.68 -7.36
N SER A 170 -7.29 -15.81 -7.39
CA SER A 170 -6.47 -16.25 -6.27
C SER A 170 -5.15 -15.47 -6.16
N ALA A 171 -4.67 -14.88 -7.26
CA ALA A 171 -3.37 -14.24 -7.38
C ALA A 171 -3.37 -12.72 -7.16
N ILE A 172 -4.54 -12.12 -6.90
CA ILE A 172 -4.70 -10.69 -6.59
C ILE A 172 -5.47 -10.51 -5.27
N PRO A 173 -5.37 -9.36 -4.59
CA PRO A 173 -6.35 -8.98 -3.57
C PRO A 173 -7.76 -9.09 -4.14
N ARG A 174 -8.70 -9.62 -3.35
CA ARG A 174 -10.11 -9.58 -3.75
C ARG A 174 -10.55 -8.14 -3.95
N TYR A 175 -11.00 -7.83 -5.15
CA TYR A 175 -11.71 -6.60 -5.46
C TYR A 175 -13.18 -6.71 -5.04
N TYR A 176 -13.67 -5.71 -4.30
CA TYR A 176 -15.05 -5.68 -3.83
C TYR A 176 -15.91 -4.73 -4.63
N ARG A 177 -15.48 -3.47 -4.77
CA ARG A 177 -16.24 -2.39 -5.46
C ARG A 177 -15.41 -1.11 -5.59
N GLU A 178 -15.88 -0.20 -6.43
CA GLU A 178 -15.54 1.22 -6.38
C GLU A 178 -16.56 1.96 -5.50
N LEU A 179 -16.11 3.02 -4.82
CA LEU A 179 -16.96 3.88 -4.00
C LEU A 179 -16.47 5.33 -4.01
N GLU A 180 -17.35 6.24 -3.62
CA GLU A 180 -17.05 7.66 -3.43
C GLU A 180 -17.28 8.04 -1.97
N TYR A 181 -16.32 8.76 -1.38
CA TYR A 181 -16.39 9.24 -0.01
C TYR A 181 -15.71 10.61 0.09
N GLY A 182 -16.41 11.61 0.64
CA GLY A 182 -15.84 12.96 0.81
C GLY A 182 -15.45 13.66 -0.49
N GLY A 183 -16.07 13.32 -1.62
CA GLY A 183 -15.71 13.84 -2.95
C GLY A 183 -14.48 13.18 -3.59
N GLU A 184 -13.85 12.21 -2.90
CA GLU A 184 -12.78 11.39 -3.45
C GLU A 184 -13.28 9.98 -3.78
N ARG A 185 -12.61 9.30 -4.73
CA ARG A 185 -12.96 7.96 -5.16
C ARG A 185 -11.94 6.93 -4.71
N PHE A 186 -12.44 5.77 -4.32
CA PHE A 186 -11.67 4.66 -3.78
C PHE A 186 -12.10 3.34 -4.41
N ILE A 187 -11.18 2.39 -4.44
CA ILE A 187 -11.49 0.98 -4.62
C ILE A 187 -11.38 0.26 -3.28
N GLU A 188 -12.33 -0.61 -2.98
CA GLU A 188 -12.30 -1.48 -1.80
C GLU A 188 -11.66 -2.82 -2.17
N LEU A 189 -10.56 -3.14 -1.51
CA LEU A 189 -9.75 -4.33 -1.71
C LEU A 189 -9.64 -5.15 -0.41
N GLN A 190 -9.30 -6.42 -0.55
CA GLN A 190 -8.92 -7.27 0.58
C GLN A 190 -7.70 -6.70 1.29
N ASP A 191 -7.78 -6.63 2.63
CA ASP A 191 -6.60 -6.45 3.48
C ASP A 191 -5.79 -7.76 3.47
N LEU A 192 -4.68 -7.79 2.73
CA LEU A 192 -3.85 -9.00 2.62
C LEU A 192 -3.17 -9.39 3.93
N LEU A 193 -2.99 -8.45 4.87
CA LEU A 193 -2.42 -8.73 6.18
C LEU A 193 -3.46 -9.33 7.14
N HIS A 194 -4.76 -9.24 6.80
CA HIS A 194 -5.81 -9.73 7.67
C HIS A 194 -5.73 -11.25 7.85
N GLY A 195 -5.59 -11.66 9.11
CA GLY A 195 -5.51 -13.06 9.51
C GLY A 195 -4.10 -13.61 9.62
N PHE A 196 -3.08 -12.82 9.26
CA PHE A 196 -1.69 -13.11 9.62
C PHE A 196 -1.39 -12.61 11.04
N ARG A 197 -0.43 -13.25 11.72
CA ARG A 197 0.01 -12.88 13.08
C ARG A 197 1.49 -12.58 13.07
N ASP A 198 1.83 -11.33 13.39
CA ASP A 198 3.22 -10.80 13.38
C ASP A 198 4.02 -11.29 12.15
N PRO A 199 3.54 -11.03 10.92
CA PRO A 199 4.10 -11.66 9.74
C PRO A 199 5.42 -11.04 9.29
N HIS A 200 6.18 -11.85 8.56
CA HIS A 200 7.20 -11.37 7.63
C HIS A 200 6.50 -10.87 6.37
N VAL A 201 6.89 -9.69 5.89
CA VAL A 201 6.32 -9.08 4.69
C VAL A 201 7.43 -8.58 3.77
N MET A 202 7.30 -8.81 2.47
CA MET A 202 8.20 -8.30 1.45
C MET A 202 7.41 -7.77 0.25
N ASP A 203 7.71 -6.55 -0.17
CA ASP A 203 7.19 -5.92 -1.38
C ASP A 203 8.28 -5.93 -2.45
N VAL A 204 8.02 -6.63 -3.55
CA VAL A 204 8.95 -6.76 -4.67
C VAL A 204 8.35 -6.11 -5.91
N LYS A 205 8.92 -4.98 -6.31
CA LYS A 205 8.56 -4.30 -7.56
C LYS A 205 9.11 -5.07 -8.74
N MET A 206 8.26 -5.33 -9.71
CA MET A 206 8.57 -6.16 -10.87
C MET A 206 8.83 -5.32 -12.13
N GLY A 207 9.53 -5.93 -13.08
CA GLY A 207 9.85 -5.36 -14.38
C GLY A 207 11.28 -4.81 -14.48
N THR A 208 11.80 -4.82 -15.70
CA THR A 208 13.04 -4.15 -16.13
C THR A 208 12.79 -2.68 -16.51
N ARG A 209 11.52 -2.28 -16.59
CA ARG A 209 11.07 -0.94 -16.94
C ARG A 209 9.97 -0.46 -15.97
N THR A 210 10.06 0.79 -15.53
CA THR A 210 9.17 1.41 -14.51
C THR A 210 8.39 2.63 -15.02
N PHE A 211 8.49 2.93 -16.31
CA PHE A 211 7.77 4.00 -16.99
C PHE A 211 6.99 3.44 -18.17
N LEU A 212 5.83 4.04 -18.47
CA LEU A 212 5.01 3.70 -19.64
C LEU A 212 5.63 4.29 -20.91
N GLU A 213 5.44 3.66 -22.07
CA GLU A 213 5.92 4.23 -23.34
C GLU A 213 5.25 5.58 -23.64
N ASP A 214 3.96 5.70 -23.32
CA ASP A 214 3.20 6.95 -23.45
C ASP A 214 3.79 8.10 -22.61
N GLU A 215 4.42 7.79 -21.47
CA GLU A 215 5.05 8.80 -20.61
C GLU A 215 6.30 9.41 -21.26
N VAL A 216 6.91 8.74 -22.24
CA VAL A 216 8.22 9.07 -22.82
C VAL A 216 8.21 9.23 -24.34
N SER A 217 7.03 9.18 -24.96
CA SER A 217 6.81 9.35 -26.40
C SER A 217 7.27 10.72 -26.93
N ASN A 218 7.31 11.75 -26.08
CA ASN A 218 7.75 13.09 -26.47
C ASN A 218 9.28 13.19 -26.55
N ALA A 219 9.80 13.35 -27.76
CA ALA A 219 11.22 13.51 -28.05
C ALA A 219 11.79 14.91 -27.77
N ARG A 220 11.03 15.80 -27.12
CA ARG A 220 11.49 17.15 -26.77
C ARG A 220 12.63 17.10 -25.75
N ASP A 221 13.67 17.86 -26.05
CA ASP A 221 14.82 18.06 -25.17
C ASP A 221 14.46 18.77 -23.87
N ARG A 222 15.02 18.27 -22.77
CA ARG A 222 14.75 18.70 -21.40
C ARG A 222 16.04 19.06 -20.66
N PRO A 223 16.38 20.35 -20.57
CA PRO A 223 17.55 20.82 -19.84
C PRO A 223 17.51 20.44 -18.35
N ASP A 224 16.33 20.44 -17.73
CA ASP A 224 16.14 20.09 -16.33
C ASP A 224 16.46 18.61 -16.04
N LEU A 225 16.19 17.70 -16.98
CA LEU A 225 16.54 16.29 -16.85
C LEU A 225 18.03 16.05 -17.06
N TYR A 226 18.66 16.80 -17.96
CA TYR A 226 20.11 16.76 -18.15
C TYR A 226 20.84 17.18 -16.88
N GLU A 227 20.42 18.29 -16.24
CA GLU A 227 21.03 18.71 -14.98
C GLU A 227 20.92 17.65 -13.88
N LYS A 228 19.76 16.99 -13.76
CA LYS A 228 19.58 15.89 -12.81
C LYS A 228 20.47 14.69 -13.15
N MET A 229 20.64 14.38 -14.44
CA MET A 229 21.49 13.30 -14.90
C MET A 229 22.96 13.56 -14.57
N VAL A 230 23.48 14.75 -14.91
CA VAL A 230 24.85 15.17 -14.61
C VAL A 230 25.13 15.19 -13.10
N ARG A 231 24.16 15.62 -12.28
CA ARG A 231 24.32 15.59 -10.81
C ARG A 231 24.47 14.18 -10.25
N LEU A 232 23.88 13.18 -10.89
CA LEU A 232 23.98 11.79 -10.49
C LEU A 232 25.24 11.13 -11.05
N ASP A 233 25.53 11.36 -12.32
CA ASP A 233 26.74 10.90 -12.99
C ASP A 233 27.14 11.90 -14.08
N PRO A 234 28.21 12.70 -13.86
CA PRO A 234 28.68 13.67 -14.83
C PRO A 234 29.15 13.08 -16.16
N LYS A 235 29.46 11.78 -16.22
CA LYS A 235 29.96 11.09 -17.42
C LYS A 235 28.87 10.33 -18.17
N ALA A 236 27.66 10.28 -17.64
CA ALA A 236 26.56 9.53 -18.26
C ALA A 236 26.01 10.17 -19.56
N PRO A 237 25.92 11.50 -19.71
CA PRO A 237 25.51 12.11 -20.96
C PRO A 237 26.56 11.94 -22.06
N THR A 238 26.11 11.87 -23.31
CA THR A 238 26.97 11.88 -24.50
C THR A 238 27.53 13.28 -24.78
N ASP A 239 28.57 13.38 -25.60
CA ASP A 239 29.15 14.66 -26.00
C ASP A 239 28.12 15.60 -26.65
N SER A 240 27.20 15.07 -27.45
CA SER A 240 26.10 15.85 -28.03
C SER A 240 25.10 16.34 -26.99
N GLU A 241 24.76 15.52 -26.00
CA GLU A 241 23.86 15.91 -24.90
C GLU A 241 24.52 16.97 -24.00
N HIS A 242 25.83 16.88 -23.78
CA HIS A 242 26.61 17.92 -23.11
C HIS A 242 26.63 19.24 -23.89
N ALA A 243 26.85 19.18 -25.21
CA ALA A 243 26.83 20.36 -26.07
C ALA A 243 25.46 21.04 -26.08
N ALA A 244 24.38 20.26 -26.17
CA ALA A 244 23.00 20.75 -26.12
C ALA A 244 22.53 21.14 -24.71
N ARG A 245 23.22 20.67 -23.66
CA ARG A 245 22.82 20.78 -22.25
C ARG A 245 21.39 20.30 -21.99
N ALA A 246 20.98 19.26 -22.70
CA ALA A 246 19.64 18.70 -22.62
C ALA A 246 19.65 17.21 -22.97
N VAL A 247 18.68 16.48 -22.43
CA VAL A 247 18.39 15.08 -22.79
C VAL A 247 16.89 14.94 -22.97
N THR A 248 16.45 13.95 -23.75
CA THR A 248 15.03 13.62 -23.82
C THR A 248 14.55 12.97 -22.53
N LYS A 249 13.22 12.96 -22.30
CA LYS A 249 12.65 12.25 -21.14
C LYS A 249 12.95 10.76 -21.20
N LEU A 250 12.82 10.15 -22.38
CA LEU A 250 13.15 8.74 -22.60
C LEU A 250 14.58 8.41 -22.17
N ARG A 251 15.55 9.19 -22.66
CA ARG A 251 16.97 9.03 -22.35
C ARG A 251 17.22 9.08 -20.84
N TYR A 252 16.61 10.04 -20.14
CA TYR A 252 16.75 10.18 -18.69
C TYR A 252 16.15 8.99 -17.94
N MET A 253 14.97 8.53 -18.35
CA MET A 253 14.33 7.37 -17.73
C MET A 253 15.15 6.10 -17.94
N GLN A 254 15.70 5.88 -19.14
CA GLN A 254 16.62 4.77 -19.41
C GLN A 254 17.90 4.84 -18.56
N PHE A 255 18.46 6.04 -18.35
CA PHE A 255 19.59 6.21 -17.42
C PHE A 255 19.22 5.83 -15.98
N ARG A 256 18.03 6.23 -15.51
CA ARG A 256 17.54 5.87 -14.16
C ARG A 256 17.32 4.37 -14.00
N GLU A 257 16.77 3.70 -15.00
CA GLU A 257 16.67 2.23 -15.07
C GLU A 257 18.07 1.60 -15.03
N GLN A 258 18.97 2.09 -15.91
CA GLN A 258 20.43 1.93 -15.96
C GLN A 258 21.07 1.73 -14.60
N GLN A 259 20.66 2.62 -13.70
CA GLN A 259 21.17 2.67 -12.37
C GLN A 259 20.46 1.63 -11.48
N SER A 260 19.17 1.36 -11.60
CA SER A 260 18.47 0.43 -10.69
C SER A 260 18.83 -1.05 -10.86
N ALA A 261 18.64 -1.83 -9.78
CA ALA A 261 18.75 -3.30 -9.81
C ALA A 261 17.79 -3.95 -10.82
N SER A 262 16.64 -3.30 -11.04
CA SER A 262 15.57 -3.80 -11.91
C SER A 262 16.01 -3.95 -13.36
N ALA A 263 16.94 -3.13 -13.86
CA ALA A 263 17.38 -3.23 -15.26
C ALA A 263 18.07 -4.57 -15.58
N GLU A 264 18.81 -5.14 -14.63
CA GLU A 264 19.48 -6.42 -14.82
C GLU A 264 18.65 -7.60 -14.30
N GLN A 265 18.06 -7.45 -13.11
CA GLN A 265 17.36 -8.55 -12.43
C GLN A 265 15.88 -8.66 -12.78
N GLY A 266 15.29 -7.63 -13.40
CA GLY A 266 13.85 -7.57 -13.68
C GLY A 266 12.97 -7.38 -12.46
N PHE A 267 13.56 -7.14 -11.29
CA PHE A 267 12.82 -6.79 -10.07
C PHE A 267 13.71 -6.01 -9.11
N ARG A 268 13.09 -5.39 -8.11
CA ARG A 268 13.78 -4.84 -6.94
C ARG A 268 12.92 -4.97 -5.69
N ILE A 269 13.57 -5.15 -4.55
CA ILE A 269 12.88 -5.21 -3.26
C ILE A 269 12.65 -3.77 -2.79
N GLU A 270 11.40 -3.36 -2.66
CA GLU A 270 11.03 -2.01 -2.20
C GLU A 270 11.00 -1.95 -0.67
N ALA A 271 10.49 -2.99 -0.03
CA ALA A 271 10.38 -3.03 1.42
C ALA A 271 10.45 -4.46 1.97
N VAL A 272 11.01 -4.59 3.18
CA VAL A 272 10.94 -5.80 4.00
C VAL A 272 10.53 -5.42 5.42
N LYS A 273 9.57 -6.13 6.00
CA LYS A 273 9.19 -6.02 7.40
C LYS A 273 9.31 -7.38 8.05
N LEU A 274 10.07 -7.44 9.14
CA LEU A 274 10.22 -8.63 9.95
C LEU A 274 9.40 -8.50 11.24
N PRO A 275 9.02 -9.64 11.85
CA PRO A 275 8.36 -9.65 13.15
C PRO A 275 9.14 -8.84 14.18
N GLY A 276 8.44 -7.98 14.93
CA GLY A 276 9.03 -7.15 15.99
C GLY A 276 10.08 -6.10 15.56
N GLN A 277 10.41 -5.94 14.26
CA GLN A 277 11.41 -4.97 13.77
C GLN A 277 10.76 -3.86 12.96
N PRO A 278 11.30 -2.63 12.92
CA PRO A 278 10.80 -1.60 11.99
C PRO A 278 10.93 -2.05 10.53
N PRO A 279 10.06 -1.57 9.62
CA PRO A 279 10.18 -1.88 8.20
C PRO A 279 11.48 -1.29 7.63
N LEU A 280 12.14 -2.06 6.78
CA LEU A 280 13.30 -1.67 6.00
C LEU A 280 12.83 -1.25 4.61
N THR A 281 12.94 0.04 4.29
CA THR A 281 12.43 0.64 3.04
C THR A 281 13.52 1.30 2.18
N ASP A 282 14.71 1.55 2.74
CA ASP A 282 15.85 2.14 2.01
C ASP A 282 16.63 1.12 1.17
N LEU A 283 15.90 0.28 0.42
CA LEU A 283 16.45 -0.83 -0.37
C LEU A 283 16.72 -0.46 -1.84
N GLN A 284 16.41 0.77 -2.25
CA GLN A 284 16.56 1.23 -3.64
C GLN A 284 18.01 1.19 -4.16
N LYS A 285 19.00 1.15 -3.26
CA LYS A 285 20.43 1.06 -3.59
C LYS A 285 20.94 -0.39 -3.66
N VAL A 286 20.14 -1.37 -3.24
CA VAL A 286 20.51 -2.80 -3.28
C VAL A 286 20.43 -3.27 -4.73
N ARG A 287 21.59 -3.47 -5.36
CA ARG A 287 21.71 -3.79 -6.80
C ARG A 287 22.44 -5.09 -7.05
N GLU A 288 23.48 -5.34 -6.27
CA GLU A 288 24.35 -6.49 -6.48
C GLU A 288 23.62 -7.79 -6.14
N PRO A 289 23.73 -8.86 -6.96
CA PRO A 289 23.04 -10.12 -6.74
C PRO A 289 23.22 -10.70 -5.33
N HIS A 290 24.41 -10.55 -4.74
CA HIS A 290 24.71 -11.03 -3.38
C HIS A 290 23.97 -10.23 -2.29
N GLN A 291 23.76 -8.92 -2.48
CA GLN A 291 23.01 -8.07 -1.53
C GLN A 291 21.51 -8.37 -1.60
N ILE A 292 21.00 -8.60 -2.81
CA ILE A 292 19.61 -9.06 -3.03
C ILE A 292 19.40 -10.41 -2.34
N ALA A 293 20.28 -11.37 -2.59
CA ALA A 293 20.24 -12.69 -1.94
C ALA A 293 20.31 -12.57 -0.41
N SER A 294 21.12 -11.66 0.13
CA SER A 294 21.21 -11.43 1.58
C SER A 294 19.92 -10.83 2.15
N THR A 295 19.25 -9.95 1.42
CA THR A 295 17.95 -9.39 1.82
C THR A 295 16.87 -10.46 1.81
N VAL A 296 16.85 -11.32 0.78
CA VAL A 296 15.96 -12.49 0.71
C VAL A 296 16.26 -13.50 1.84
N ALA A 297 17.53 -13.77 2.15
CA ALA A 297 17.94 -14.64 3.25
C ALA A 297 17.46 -14.10 4.60
N ARG A 298 17.62 -12.78 4.81
CA ARG A 298 17.10 -12.09 6.00
C ARG A 298 15.56 -12.16 6.07
N PHE A 299 14.87 -12.02 4.95
CA PHE A 299 13.41 -12.13 4.90
C PHE A 299 12.92 -13.53 5.27
N LEU A 300 13.55 -14.59 4.76
CA LEU A 300 13.15 -15.99 5.00
C LEU A 300 13.65 -16.55 6.34
N GLY A 301 14.71 -15.97 6.89
CA GLY A 301 15.42 -16.50 8.05
C GLY A 301 15.88 -17.95 7.79
N ASN A 302 15.62 -18.82 8.76
CA ASN A 302 15.89 -20.27 8.64
C ASN A 302 14.61 -21.07 8.34
N ASN A 303 13.52 -20.42 7.91
CA ASN A 303 12.24 -21.09 7.70
C ASN A 303 12.15 -21.74 6.32
N GLU A 304 12.71 -22.94 6.21
CA GLU A 304 12.67 -23.76 4.99
C GLU A 304 11.25 -24.16 4.55
N GLY A 305 10.31 -24.25 5.49
CA GLY A 305 8.90 -24.50 5.18
C GLY A 305 8.28 -23.33 4.41
N ALA A 306 8.44 -22.12 4.94
CA ALA A 306 8.00 -20.88 4.30
C ALA A 306 8.68 -20.70 2.93
N ARG A 307 9.99 -20.90 2.83
CA ARG A 307 10.72 -20.84 1.55
C ARG A 307 10.11 -21.76 0.49
N ARG A 308 9.86 -23.04 0.81
CA ARG A 308 9.23 -23.99 -0.15
C ARG A 308 7.82 -23.58 -0.54
N ALA A 309 7.00 -23.14 0.41
CA ALA A 309 5.64 -22.70 0.15
C ALA A 309 5.58 -21.41 -0.69
N ILE A 310 6.46 -20.45 -0.43
CA ILE A 310 6.61 -19.23 -1.24
C ILE A 310 7.01 -19.59 -2.66
N LEU A 311 8.00 -20.47 -2.86
CA LEU A 311 8.42 -20.92 -4.19
C LEU A 311 7.29 -21.60 -4.96
N ALA A 312 6.55 -22.51 -4.30
CA ALA A 312 5.38 -23.14 -4.90
C ALA A 312 4.34 -22.09 -5.33
N ARG A 313 4.08 -21.11 -4.47
CA ARG A 313 3.12 -20.04 -4.74
C ARG A 313 3.57 -19.10 -5.86
N LEU A 314 4.84 -18.74 -5.93
CA LEU A 314 5.37 -17.88 -7.01
C LEU A 314 5.33 -18.58 -8.37
N ARG A 315 5.64 -19.88 -8.41
CA ARG A 315 5.50 -20.69 -9.63
C ARG A 315 4.04 -20.82 -10.06
N GLU A 316 3.11 -20.99 -9.12
CA GLU A 316 1.67 -20.96 -9.41
C GLU A 316 1.26 -19.60 -10.01
N ILE A 317 1.69 -18.48 -9.40
CA ILE A 317 1.42 -17.14 -9.92
C ILE A 317 1.95 -16.99 -11.34
N ARG A 318 3.18 -17.45 -11.63
CA ARG A 318 3.75 -17.43 -12.98
C ARG A 318 2.87 -18.18 -13.97
N ASP A 319 2.47 -19.41 -13.64
CA ASP A 319 1.65 -20.24 -14.52
C ASP A 319 0.26 -19.63 -14.77
N LEU A 320 -0.34 -18.99 -13.75
CA LEU A 320 -1.60 -18.25 -13.89
C LEU A 320 -1.44 -17.02 -14.78
N PHE A 321 -0.36 -16.28 -14.59
CA PHE A 321 -0.04 -15.07 -15.34
C PHE A 321 0.13 -15.39 -16.83
N GLU A 322 0.90 -16.43 -17.18
CA GLU A 322 1.12 -16.86 -18.57
C GLU A 322 -0.15 -17.31 -19.30
N ARG A 323 -1.14 -17.82 -18.57
CA ARG A 323 -2.42 -18.26 -19.14
C ARG A 323 -3.39 -17.11 -19.33
N SER A 324 -3.21 -16.00 -18.62
CA SER A 324 -4.11 -14.86 -18.65
C SER A 324 -4.03 -14.09 -19.98
N ASP A 325 -5.15 -14.03 -20.72
CA ASP A 325 -5.23 -13.19 -21.91
C ASP A 325 -5.14 -11.70 -21.57
N PHE A 326 -5.59 -11.30 -20.38
CA PHE A 326 -5.45 -9.93 -19.90
C PHE A 326 -3.98 -9.51 -19.91
N PHE A 327 -3.08 -10.31 -19.33
CA PHE A 327 -1.67 -9.92 -19.28
C PHE A 327 -1.03 -9.88 -20.68
N LYS A 328 -1.34 -10.84 -21.56
CA LYS A 328 -0.82 -10.85 -22.94
C LYS A 328 -1.16 -9.60 -23.75
N THR A 329 -2.17 -8.83 -23.36
CA THR A 329 -2.59 -7.60 -24.05
C THR A 329 -2.39 -6.35 -23.21
N HIS A 330 -1.62 -6.41 -22.11
CA HIS A 330 -1.37 -5.25 -21.25
C HIS A 330 0.11 -5.15 -20.87
N GLU A 331 0.70 -3.95 -20.94
CA GLU A 331 1.95 -3.67 -20.25
C GLU A 331 1.68 -3.45 -18.75
N ILE A 332 2.42 -4.16 -17.88
CA ILE A 332 2.21 -4.18 -16.41
C ILE A 332 3.33 -3.43 -15.69
N VAL A 333 3.37 -2.12 -15.90
CA VAL A 333 4.45 -1.28 -15.37
C VAL A 333 4.21 -0.94 -13.90
N GLY A 334 5.24 -1.05 -13.07
CA GLY A 334 5.25 -0.52 -11.70
C GLY A 334 4.45 -1.32 -10.68
N SER A 335 3.88 -2.46 -11.06
CA SER A 335 3.25 -3.42 -10.16
C SER A 335 4.26 -4.20 -9.32
N SER A 336 3.77 -4.80 -8.24
CA SER A 336 4.59 -5.57 -7.30
C SER A 336 4.02 -6.96 -7.07
N ILE A 337 4.88 -7.87 -6.60
CA ILE A 337 4.48 -9.09 -5.89
C ILE A 337 4.64 -8.83 -4.39
N PHE A 338 3.54 -8.96 -3.67
CA PHE A 338 3.48 -8.77 -2.23
C PHE A 338 3.48 -10.13 -1.52
N ILE A 339 4.55 -10.45 -0.81
CA ILE A 339 4.78 -11.75 -0.18
C ILE A 339 4.63 -11.60 1.34
N ILE A 340 3.83 -12.47 1.95
CA ILE A 340 3.56 -12.47 3.39
C ILE A 340 3.67 -13.90 3.90
N TYR A 341 4.33 -14.09 5.03
CA TYR A 341 4.21 -15.35 5.77
C TYR A 341 4.33 -15.16 7.28
N ASP A 342 3.71 -16.08 8.01
CA ASP A 342 3.90 -16.28 9.45
C ASP A 342 4.11 -17.78 9.73
N ASP A 343 3.98 -18.20 10.99
CA ASP A 343 4.17 -19.59 11.38
C ASP A 343 3.09 -20.55 10.83
N GLU A 344 1.93 -20.02 10.43
CA GLU A 344 0.77 -20.82 10.00
C GLU A 344 0.49 -20.69 8.49
N ARG A 345 0.83 -19.54 7.88
CA ARG A 345 0.31 -19.13 6.57
C ARG A 345 1.41 -18.55 5.69
N VAL A 346 1.25 -18.77 4.40
CA VAL A 346 2.05 -18.18 3.34
C VAL A 346 1.11 -17.66 2.27
N GLY A 347 1.38 -16.46 1.76
CA GLY A 347 0.67 -15.90 0.64
C GLY A 347 1.53 -15.00 -0.21
N ALA A 348 1.17 -14.91 -1.49
CA ALA A 348 1.72 -13.93 -2.41
C ALA A 348 0.65 -13.49 -3.41
N TRP A 349 0.67 -12.21 -3.76
CA TRP A 349 -0.32 -11.57 -4.63
C TRP A 349 0.33 -10.51 -5.51
N LEU A 350 -0.21 -10.33 -6.72
CA LEU A 350 0.07 -9.15 -7.54
C LEU A 350 -0.73 -7.97 -7.01
N ILE A 351 -0.07 -6.82 -6.89
CA ILE A 351 -0.66 -5.56 -6.44
C ILE A 351 -0.20 -4.39 -7.34
N ASP A 352 -0.86 -3.24 -7.16
CA ASP A 352 -0.50 -1.95 -7.76
C ASP A 352 -0.58 -1.90 -9.29
N PHE A 353 -1.81 -1.90 -9.83
CA PHE A 353 -2.07 -1.86 -11.28
C PHE A 353 -2.29 -0.44 -11.85
N ALA A 354 -1.86 0.60 -11.13
CA ALA A 354 -2.09 2.00 -11.53
C ALA A 354 -1.48 2.37 -12.90
N LYS A 355 -0.37 1.74 -13.28
CA LYS A 355 0.29 1.90 -14.58
C LYS A 355 0.15 0.65 -15.45
N THR A 356 -0.91 -0.13 -15.28
CA THR A 356 -1.27 -1.18 -16.24
C THR A 356 -2.01 -0.56 -17.42
N ARG A 357 -1.59 -0.82 -18.66
CA ARG A 357 -2.22 -0.25 -19.87
C ARG A 357 -2.37 -1.32 -20.93
N ASN A 358 -3.45 -1.24 -21.72
CA ASN A 358 -3.57 -2.04 -22.93
C ASN A 358 -2.42 -1.70 -23.88
N VAL A 359 -1.87 -2.73 -24.52
CA VAL A 359 -0.98 -2.54 -25.67
C VAL A 359 -1.82 -2.25 -26.94
N PRO A 360 -1.22 -1.69 -28.00
CA PRO A 360 -1.93 -1.44 -29.26
C PRO A 360 -2.60 -2.69 -29.85
N ASP A 361 -3.71 -2.50 -30.57
CA ASP A 361 -4.48 -3.60 -31.15
C ASP A 361 -3.61 -4.51 -32.03
N GLY A 362 -3.73 -5.82 -31.80
CA GLY A 362 -2.97 -6.85 -32.52
C GLY A 362 -1.56 -7.11 -31.96
N LEU A 363 -1.06 -6.27 -31.05
CA LEU A 363 0.18 -6.52 -30.31
C LEU A 363 -0.08 -7.47 -29.13
N ARG A 364 0.94 -8.29 -28.82
CA ARG A 364 0.97 -9.11 -27.61
C ARG A 364 2.35 -9.03 -27.00
N VAL A 365 2.40 -9.08 -25.68
CA VAL A 365 3.62 -9.14 -24.88
C VAL A 365 3.76 -10.51 -24.22
N ASP A 366 5.00 -10.99 -24.08
CA ASP A 366 5.35 -12.21 -23.36
C ASP A 366 5.92 -11.94 -21.96
N HIS A 367 6.17 -10.66 -21.64
CA HIS A 367 6.69 -10.15 -20.38
C HIS A 367 8.08 -10.66 -20.00
N ARG A 368 8.81 -11.22 -20.97
CA ARG A 368 10.16 -11.77 -20.82
C ARG A 368 11.15 -11.17 -21.79
N ALA A 369 10.70 -10.89 -23.01
CA ALA A 369 11.52 -10.31 -24.05
C ALA A 369 12.10 -8.97 -23.59
N LYS A 370 13.29 -8.67 -24.11
CA LYS A 370 13.94 -7.41 -23.79
C LYS A 370 13.10 -6.25 -24.33
N TRP A 371 12.88 -5.25 -23.50
CA TRP A 371 12.19 -4.05 -23.93
C TRP A 371 12.96 -3.30 -25.01
N GLU A 372 12.23 -2.96 -26.06
CA GLU A 372 12.64 -2.07 -27.14
C GLU A 372 11.45 -1.13 -27.42
N GLN A 373 11.73 0.14 -27.70
CA GLN A 373 10.66 1.12 -27.89
C GLN A 373 9.67 0.66 -28.97
N GLY A 374 8.39 0.56 -28.61
CA GLY A 374 7.30 0.11 -29.47
C GLY A 374 6.92 -1.37 -29.31
N ASN A 375 7.71 -2.18 -28.60
CA ASN A 375 7.34 -3.56 -28.29
C ASN A 375 6.54 -3.71 -26.99
N HIS A 376 6.46 -2.64 -26.18
CA HIS A 376 5.72 -2.58 -24.91
C HIS A 376 6.14 -3.59 -23.83
N GLU A 377 7.22 -4.34 -24.02
CA GLU A 377 7.70 -5.27 -23.00
C GLU A 377 8.17 -4.52 -21.74
N GLU A 378 7.86 -5.05 -20.58
CA GLU A 378 8.28 -4.49 -19.29
C GLU A 378 9.08 -5.49 -18.45
N GLY A 379 9.16 -6.74 -18.89
CA GLY A 379 9.98 -7.77 -18.25
C GLY A 379 9.43 -8.28 -16.91
N PHE A 380 8.11 -8.25 -16.69
CA PHE A 380 7.51 -8.72 -15.43
C PHE A 380 7.83 -10.20 -15.15
N LEU A 381 7.61 -11.08 -16.14
CA LEU A 381 7.89 -12.51 -16.01
C LEU A 381 9.39 -12.81 -16.00
N TYR A 382 10.20 -12.03 -16.74
CA TYR A 382 11.66 -12.10 -16.62
C TYR A 382 12.12 -11.85 -15.16
N GLY A 383 11.55 -10.84 -14.52
CA GLY A 383 11.75 -10.56 -13.10
C GLY A 383 11.29 -11.68 -12.19
N LEU A 384 10.10 -12.24 -12.43
CA LEU A 384 9.53 -13.31 -11.61
C LEU A 384 10.38 -14.58 -11.68
N ASP A 385 10.86 -14.95 -12.87
CA ASP A 385 11.74 -16.11 -13.05
C ASP A 385 13.05 -15.94 -12.25
N ARG A 386 13.64 -14.73 -12.26
CA ARG A 386 14.84 -14.42 -11.47
C ARG A 386 14.58 -14.33 -9.97
N LEU A 387 13.43 -13.82 -9.54
CA LEU A 387 13.04 -13.80 -8.13
C LEU A 387 12.91 -15.24 -7.60
N ILE A 388 12.24 -16.12 -8.36
CA ILE A 388 12.14 -17.55 -8.06
C ILE A 388 13.54 -18.16 -7.94
N GLN A 389 14.41 -17.93 -8.93
CA GLN A 389 15.79 -18.42 -8.91
C GLN A 389 16.58 -17.90 -7.70
N THR A 390 16.37 -16.64 -7.30
CA THR A 390 17.05 -16.03 -6.15
C THR A 390 16.62 -16.71 -4.85
N ILE A 391 15.33 -16.93 -4.66
CA ILE A 391 14.78 -17.61 -3.47
C ILE A 391 15.18 -19.10 -3.46
N GLU A 392 15.27 -19.75 -4.62
CA GLU A 392 15.75 -21.13 -4.75
C GLU A 392 17.21 -21.27 -4.34
N ASN A 393 18.07 -20.33 -4.73
CA ASN A 393 19.52 -20.45 -4.51
C ASN A 393 20.01 -19.77 -3.23
N VAL A 394 19.11 -19.11 -2.48
CA VAL A 394 19.47 -18.48 -1.23
C VAL A 394 19.94 -19.52 -0.23
N LYS A 395 21.08 -19.25 0.40
CA LYS A 395 21.61 -20.09 1.48
C LYS A 395 20.96 -19.66 2.79
N PRO A 396 20.61 -20.59 3.69
CA PRO A 396 20.19 -20.25 5.04
C PRO A 396 21.25 -19.37 5.72
N LEU A 397 20.83 -18.49 6.62
CA LEU A 397 21.75 -17.74 7.45
C LEU A 397 22.47 -18.72 8.39
N THR A 398 23.66 -19.17 7.99
CA THR A 398 24.49 -20.00 8.85
C THR A 398 24.86 -19.20 10.10
N GLN A 399 24.62 -19.77 11.28
CA GLN A 399 25.13 -19.22 12.53
C GLN A 399 26.66 -19.27 12.51
N SER A 400 27.29 -18.19 12.09
CA SER A 400 28.70 -17.91 12.34
C SER A 400 28.82 -16.46 12.79
N HIS A 401 29.31 -16.30 14.02
CA HIS A 401 29.71 -15.07 14.68
C HIS A 401 30.25 -14.00 13.73
N GLU A 402 29.49 -12.91 13.57
CA GLU A 402 29.88 -11.50 13.76
C GLU A 402 28.69 -10.65 13.33
N ALA A 403 28.31 -9.67 14.16
CA ALA A 403 27.26 -8.74 13.81
C ALA A 403 27.65 -8.04 12.49
N PRO A 404 26.76 -7.99 11.47
CA PRO A 404 27.07 -7.22 10.27
C PRO A 404 27.21 -5.76 10.69
N ALA A 405 28.39 -5.17 10.44
CA ALA A 405 28.59 -3.74 10.55
C ALA A 405 27.50 -3.04 9.72
N GLU A 406 26.82 -2.07 10.32
CA GLU A 406 25.85 -1.24 9.62
C GLU A 406 26.48 -0.71 8.32
N PRO A 407 25.75 -0.70 7.20
CA PRO A 407 26.25 -0.08 5.99
C PRO A 407 26.49 1.40 6.27
N ASP A 408 27.74 1.85 6.19
CA ASP A 408 28.08 3.27 6.26
C ASP A 408 27.44 3.98 5.06
N VAL A 409 26.34 4.69 5.32
CA VAL A 409 25.60 5.48 4.34
C VAL A 409 26.14 6.90 4.25
N SER A 410 27.41 7.12 4.59
CA SER A 410 28.08 8.42 4.51
C SER A 410 29.17 8.42 3.44
N ARG A 411 28.76 8.66 2.18
CA ARG A 411 29.58 9.35 1.16
C ARG A 411 28.76 9.71 -0.06
#